data_AF-A0A8S2WTL0-F1
#
_entry.id   AF-A0A8S2WTL0-F1
#
_cell.length_a   1.000
_cell.length_b   1.000
_cell.length_c   1.000
_cell.angle_alpha   90.00
_cell.angle_beta   90.00
_cell.angle_gamma   90.00
#
_symmetry.space_group_name_H-M   'P 1'
#
loop_
_entity.id
_entity.type
_entity.pdbx_description
1 polymer ?
#
loop_
_entity_poly.entity_id
_entity_poly.type
_entity_poly.pdbx_seq_one_letter_code
_entity_poly.pdbx_strand_id
1 'polypeptide(L)'
;MSLKRTVQQLFETNSNYLDAQQALNQAYSLKALSDDLYTDPLRFVYELIQNSDDAYDGYSTKTPIVHIAIIDKNYLVVANYGKSFSERDVRGICCVGCGTKKLDREKTGYKGLGFKAVFGKSDYVLIASKGIFFRFEANSKAFKWNEKWAKDQTSWETLNQQKFVYPWQICPLWTESGQIPKSIREWLFAQSEVVATIIRLKNISETQEAIEMLAKQPHVFMFLRHIKDVRFSTSTLVETSLNISVLKDGSIKISHDNNKVKSHWLLYSCRLNVPETVLGDIRLPEKLNQDKVVEMTLAAKIDANDKIEPVRGSDSVLFAYLPTKISTYNLPILVNSSFLVNASREHIHVDSLWNQWLFSCIPNETFKWIQELTKNAKWSEKAYYLLPNKIPAKDKLAERYNQSCNDSVKVIPFLLSIDKNSLSINEAVVDITMFSSDNCIGHELIRDFILHRSSPKLKLARNPFVTNSHRLRNLGITQFTWDGCMEMLQSRYFSSKFTCESDIKFIQYLYTQRNSTQIQKRLYDIPFIKDQSGSADWLMLDSTDAYVHQEVMVWLETQPPIKQWLRKF
;
A
#
# COMPACT_ATOMS: atom_id res chain seq x y z
N MET A 1 -8.14 29.66 -29.49
CA MET A 1 -8.34 29.15 -30.87
C MET A 1 -9.50 28.14 -30.80
N SER A 2 -10.06 27.63 -31.90
CA SER A 2 -11.05 26.52 -31.78
C SER A 2 -10.31 25.18 -31.72
N LEU A 3 -10.85 24.19 -31.01
CA LEU A 3 -10.25 22.85 -30.95
C LEU A 3 -10.13 22.23 -32.35
N LYS A 4 -11.13 22.46 -33.22
CA LYS A 4 -11.13 22.07 -34.64
C LYS A 4 -9.90 22.61 -35.37
N ARG A 5 -9.62 23.90 -35.24
CA ARG A 5 -8.44 24.52 -35.86
C ARG A 5 -7.14 23.93 -35.33
N THR A 6 -7.07 23.64 -34.03
CA THR A 6 -5.88 23.01 -33.42
C THR A 6 -5.65 21.61 -33.96
N VAL A 7 -6.70 20.79 -34.06
CA VAL A 7 -6.62 19.43 -34.62
C VAL A 7 -6.17 19.47 -36.08
N GLN A 8 -6.77 20.33 -36.91
CA GLN A 8 -6.41 20.49 -38.31
C GLN A 8 -4.96 20.95 -38.48
N GLN A 9 -4.53 21.95 -37.71
CA GLN A 9 -3.15 22.45 -37.73
C GLN A 9 -2.16 21.36 -37.32
N LEU A 10 -2.49 20.56 -36.29
CA LEU A 10 -1.62 19.46 -35.84
C LEU A 10 -1.52 18.35 -36.88
N PHE A 11 -2.62 18.01 -37.56
CA PHE A 11 -2.59 17.07 -38.68
C PHE A 11 -1.62 17.55 -39.77
N GLU A 12 -1.79 18.78 -40.24
CA GLU A 12 -0.93 19.36 -41.27
C GLU A 12 0.53 19.42 -40.83
N THR A 13 0.80 19.87 -39.60
CA THR A 13 2.17 20.00 -39.09
C THR A 13 2.83 18.63 -38.93
N ASN A 14 2.12 17.66 -38.36
CA ASN A 14 2.68 16.34 -38.05
C ASN A 14 2.68 15.37 -39.24
N SER A 15 2.05 15.72 -40.36
CA SER A 15 2.12 14.95 -41.61
C SER A 15 3.06 15.57 -42.66
N ASN A 16 3.54 16.80 -42.44
CA ASN A 16 4.38 17.53 -43.39
C ASN A 16 5.87 17.22 -43.19
N TYR A 17 6.34 16.11 -43.75
CA TYR A 17 7.76 15.77 -43.81
C TYR A 17 8.40 16.22 -45.12
N LEU A 18 9.68 16.57 -45.06
CA LEU A 18 10.47 16.92 -46.25
C LEU A 18 10.71 15.71 -47.15
N ASP A 19 10.88 14.53 -46.54
CA ASP A 19 11.20 13.29 -47.23
C ASP A 19 10.38 12.10 -46.67
N ALA A 20 10.05 11.15 -47.53
CA ALA A 20 9.28 9.95 -47.16
C ALA A 20 10.02 9.08 -46.13
N GLN A 21 11.35 8.93 -46.23
CA GLN A 21 12.10 8.12 -45.28
C GLN A 21 12.04 8.71 -43.87
N GLN A 22 12.01 10.05 -43.74
CA GLN A 22 11.84 10.71 -42.44
C GLN A 22 10.48 10.39 -41.80
N ALA A 23 9.40 10.50 -42.58
CA ALA A 23 8.05 10.15 -42.14
C ALA A 23 7.98 8.68 -41.71
N LEU A 24 8.59 7.79 -42.51
CA LEU A 24 8.64 6.36 -42.26
C LEU A 24 9.41 6.03 -40.98
N ASN A 25 10.59 6.62 -40.79
CA ASN A 25 11.41 6.44 -39.59
C ASN A 25 10.64 6.90 -38.33
N GLN A 26 9.91 8.02 -38.41
CA GLN A 26 9.06 8.47 -37.31
C GLN A 26 7.92 7.48 -37.03
N ALA A 27 7.28 6.96 -38.08
CA ALA A 27 6.19 5.98 -37.94
C ALA A 27 6.68 4.68 -37.27
N TYR A 28 7.84 4.16 -37.67
CA TYR A 28 8.44 2.99 -37.03
C TYR A 28 8.88 3.26 -35.59
N SER A 29 9.41 4.45 -35.30
CA SER A 29 9.76 4.85 -33.93
C SER A 29 8.53 4.88 -33.03
N LEU A 30 7.41 5.44 -33.52
CA LEU A 30 6.13 5.45 -32.82
C LEU A 30 5.56 4.04 -32.65
N LYS A 31 5.70 3.19 -33.68
CA LYS A 31 5.25 1.80 -33.62
C LYS A 31 6.02 1.00 -32.57
N ALA A 32 7.35 1.05 -32.58
CA ALA A 32 8.19 0.40 -31.58
C ALA A 32 7.86 0.90 -30.16
N LEU A 33 7.66 2.22 -29.99
CA LEU A 33 7.24 2.80 -28.72
C LEU A 33 5.89 2.24 -28.22
N SER A 34 4.94 2.04 -29.13
CA SER A 34 3.58 1.57 -28.81
C SER A 34 3.48 0.06 -28.62
N ASP A 35 4.26 -0.73 -29.38
CA ASP A 35 4.23 -2.19 -29.35
C ASP A 35 5.18 -2.78 -28.27
N ASP A 36 6.41 -2.25 -28.15
CA ASP A 36 7.47 -2.90 -27.36
C ASP A 36 7.54 -2.45 -25.89
N LEU A 37 7.00 -1.28 -25.54
CA LEU A 37 7.05 -0.77 -24.16
C LEU A 37 5.96 -1.36 -23.25
N TYR A 38 4.93 -1.98 -23.81
CA TYR A 38 3.71 -2.34 -23.10
C TYR A 38 3.26 -3.78 -23.41
N THR A 39 3.93 -4.75 -22.79
CA THR A 39 3.59 -6.18 -22.85
C THR A 39 2.31 -6.53 -22.10
N ASP A 40 1.94 -5.74 -21.09
CA ASP A 40 0.73 -5.94 -20.28
C ASP A 40 -0.54 -5.52 -21.06
N PRO A 41 -1.52 -6.43 -21.27
CA PRO A 41 -2.76 -6.09 -21.96
C PRO A 41 -3.60 -5.02 -21.26
N LEU A 42 -3.42 -4.76 -19.96
CA LEU A 42 -4.18 -3.72 -19.22
C LEU A 42 -3.45 -2.40 -19.06
N ARG A 43 -2.17 -2.30 -19.44
CA ARG A 43 -1.40 -1.08 -19.15
C ARG A 43 -2.04 0.16 -19.74
N PHE A 44 -2.50 0.09 -20.97
CA PHE A 44 -3.16 1.23 -21.62
C PHE A 44 -4.50 1.59 -20.91
N VAL A 45 -5.23 0.61 -20.36
CA VAL A 45 -6.45 0.85 -19.57
C VAL A 45 -6.10 1.61 -18.29
N TYR A 46 -5.06 1.19 -17.57
CA TYR A 46 -4.54 1.89 -16.40
C TYR A 46 -4.17 3.35 -16.70
N GLU A 47 -3.46 3.60 -17.79
CA GLU A 47 -3.12 4.97 -18.21
C GLU A 47 -4.36 5.83 -18.49
N LEU A 48 -5.42 5.25 -19.08
CA LEU A 48 -6.68 5.97 -19.35
C LEU A 48 -7.49 6.24 -18.07
N ILE A 49 -7.46 5.33 -17.10
CA ILE A 49 -8.07 5.56 -15.77
C ILE A 49 -7.35 6.70 -15.06
N GLN A 50 -6.01 6.73 -15.08
CA GLN A 50 -5.23 7.85 -14.54
C GLN A 50 -5.55 9.17 -15.23
N ASN A 51 -5.64 9.18 -16.57
CA ASN A 51 -6.03 10.38 -17.29
C ASN A 51 -7.46 10.83 -16.95
N SER A 52 -8.36 9.90 -16.64
CA SER A 52 -9.72 10.19 -16.20
C SER A 52 -9.75 10.80 -14.80
N ASP A 53 -8.93 10.26 -13.88
CA ASP A 53 -8.79 10.78 -12.51
C ASP A 53 -8.21 12.21 -12.52
N ASP A 54 -7.14 12.44 -13.29
CA ASP A 54 -6.50 13.76 -13.47
C ASP A 54 -7.39 14.78 -14.21
N ALA A 55 -8.41 14.31 -14.93
CA ALA A 55 -9.35 15.17 -15.65
C ALA A 55 -10.47 15.70 -14.74
N TYR A 56 -10.56 15.25 -13.48
CA TYR A 56 -11.52 15.82 -12.54
C TYR A 56 -11.25 17.31 -12.31
N ASP A 57 -12.30 18.12 -12.28
CA ASP A 57 -12.19 19.58 -12.16
C ASP A 57 -12.60 20.16 -10.82
N GLY A 58 -13.22 19.36 -9.95
CA GLY A 58 -13.77 19.84 -8.69
C GLY A 58 -15.06 20.68 -8.83
N TYR A 59 -15.46 21.04 -10.05
CA TYR A 59 -16.63 21.90 -10.32
C TYR A 59 -17.84 21.12 -10.82
N SER A 60 -17.62 19.93 -11.39
CA SER A 60 -18.71 19.04 -11.81
C SER A 60 -19.56 18.60 -10.62
N THR A 61 -20.88 18.74 -10.74
CA THR A 61 -21.87 18.23 -9.76
C THR A 61 -22.09 16.73 -9.88
N LYS A 62 -21.59 16.10 -10.96
CA LYS A 62 -21.69 14.66 -11.17
C LYS A 62 -20.64 13.95 -10.32
N THR A 63 -21.01 12.80 -9.76
CA THR A 63 -20.05 11.90 -9.11
C THR A 63 -18.90 11.59 -10.08
N PRO A 64 -17.64 11.69 -9.67
CA PRO A 64 -16.51 11.38 -10.54
C PRO A 64 -16.48 9.88 -10.81
N ILE A 65 -16.82 9.48 -12.04
CA ILE A 65 -16.85 8.08 -12.46
C ILE A 65 -15.87 7.84 -13.61
N VAL A 66 -15.42 6.59 -13.72
CA VAL A 66 -14.87 6.06 -14.96
C VAL A 66 -15.69 4.84 -15.39
N HIS A 67 -16.10 4.81 -16.66
CA HIS A 67 -16.85 3.70 -17.26
C HIS A 67 -16.00 3.02 -18.31
N ILE A 68 -15.75 1.73 -18.11
CA ILE A 68 -14.99 0.85 -18.99
C ILE A 68 -15.99 -0.11 -19.64
N ALA A 69 -16.24 0.07 -20.94
CA ALA A 69 -17.24 -0.70 -21.65
C ALA A 69 -16.69 -1.33 -22.94
N ILE A 70 -17.17 -2.52 -23.30
CA ILE A 70 -16.94 -3.11 -24.61
C ILE A 70 -18.24 -3.04 -25.41
N ILE A 71 -18.20 -2.30 -26.52
CA ILE A 71 -19.34 -2.03 -27.38
C ILE A 71 -19.09 -2.67 -28.75
N ASP A 72 -20.17 -3.21 -29.34
CA ASP A 72 -20.16 -3.72 -30.73
C ASP A 72 -19.04 -4.74 -31.00
N LYS A 73 -18.75 -5.58 -30.01
CA LYS A 73 -17.78 -6.69 -30.03
C LYS A 73 -16.32 -6.32 -30.32
N ASN A 74 -15.93 -5.06 -30.48
CA ASN A 74 -14.52 -4.71 -30.66
C ASN A 74 -14.12 -3.29 -30.24
N TYR A 75 -15.05 -2.46 -29.77
CA TYR A 75 -14.71 -1.13 -29.28
C TYR A 75 -14.64 -1.11 -27.76
N LEU A 76 -13.45 -0.88 -27.24
CA LEU A 76 -13.27 -0.54 -25.84
C LEU A 76 -13.48 0.96 -25.65
N VAL A 77 -14.38 1.31 -24.74
CA VAL A 77 -14.66 2.69 -24.34
C VAL A 77 -14.17 2.87 -22.91
N VAL A 78 -13.34 3.87 -22.69
CA VAL A 78 -13.00 4.38 -21.35
C VAL A 78 -13.50 5.81 -21.27
N ALA A 79 -14.56 6.02 -20.49
CA ALA A 79 -15.31 7.26 -20.42
C ALA A 79 -15.35 7.83 -19.01
N ASN A 80 -15.44 9.16 -18.90
CA ASN A 80 -15.58 9.90 -17.64
C ASN A 80 -16.39 11.19 -17.87
N TYR A 81 -16.67 11.91 -16.78
CA TYR A 81 -17.37 13.20 -16.80
C TYR A 81 -16.46 14.37 -16.36
N GLY A 82 -15.15 14.26 -16.62
CA GLY A 82 -14.16 15.28 -16.30
C GLY A 82 -14.13 16.44 -17.31
N LYS A 83 -13.03 17.20 -17.28
CA LYS A 83 -12.76 18.32 -18.19
C LYS A 83 -12.75 17.86 -19.64
N SER A 84 -13.35 18.68 -20.50
CA SER A 84 -13.15 18.58 -21.95
C SER A 84 -11.67 18.80 -22.30
N PHE A 85 -11.22 18.15 -23.38
CA PHE A 85 -9.89 18.37 -23.94
C PHE A 85 -9.68 19.84 -24.30
N SER A 86 -8.62 20.43 -23.75
CA SER A 86 -8.12 21.74 -24.18
C SER A 86 -7.18 21.61 -25.39
N GLU A 87 -6.86 22.74 -26.03
CA GLU A 87 -5.83 22.78 -27.08
C GLU A 87 -4.49 22.23 -26.58
N ARG A 88 -4.14 22.52 -25.33
CA ARG A 88 -2.91 22.03 -24.70
C ARG A 88 -2.94 20.52 -24.56
N ASP A 89 -4.08 19.94 -24.20
CA ASP A 89 -4.21 18.48 -24.06
C ASP A 89 -4.07 17.79 -25.41
N VAL A 90 -4.73 18.31 -26.47
CA VAL A 90 -4.61 17.77 -27.83
C VAL A 90 -3.16 17.84 -28.32
N ARG A 91 -2.49 18.99 -28.14
CA ARG A 91 -1.05 19.13 -28.46
C ARG A 91 -0.19 18.13 -27.66
N GLY A 92 -0.51 17.94 -26.38
CA GLY A 92 0.17 17.02 -25.48
C GLY A 92 0.10 15.57 -25.95
N ILE A 93 -1.10 15.10 -26.29
CA ILE A 93 -1.28 13.72 -26.78
C ILE A 93 -0.76 13.52 -28.21
N CYS A 94 -0.49 14.60 -28.96
CA CYS A 94 0.10 14.54 -30.29
C CYS A 94 1.64 14.71 -30.29
N CYS A 95 2.28 15.14 -29.21
CA CYS A 95 3.75 15.13 -29.12
C CYS A 95 4.27 13.78 -28.58
N VAL A 96 5.54 13.45 -28.89
CA VAL A 96 6.30 12.37 -28.25
C VAL A 96 7.22 13.00 -27.19
N GLY A 97 7.08 12.62 -25.92
CA GLY A 97 7.96 13.11 -24.85
C GLY A 97 7.69 14.55 -24.35
N CYS A 98 6.84 15.33 -25.02
CA CYS A 98 6.32 16.61 -24.48
C CYS A 98 5.11 16.36 -23.56
N GLY A 99 5.31 15.72 -22.40
CA GLY A 99 4.21 15.57 -21.43
C GLY A 99 3.71 16.93 -20.93
N THR A 100 2.41 17.22 -21.07
CA THR A 100 1.78 18.45 -20.52
C THR A 100 1.81 18.51 -19.00
N LYS A 101 2.07 17.35 -18.36
CA LYS A 101 2.10 17.09 -16.92
C LYS A 101 3.49 17.21 -16.27
N LYS A 102 4.54 17.53 -17.04
CA LYS A 102 5.94 17.56 -16.56
C LYS A 102 6.15 18.49 -15.35
N LEU A 103 5.37 19.57 -15.23
CA LEU A 103 5.48 20.56 -14.15
C LEU A 103 4.25 20.60 -13.23
N ASP A 104 3.18 19.89 -13.56
CA ASP A 104 1.93 19.92 -12.80
C ASP A 104 1.98 18.87 -11.69
N ARG A 105 2.06 19.33 -10.44
CA ARG A 105 2.14 18.45 -9.25
C ARG A 105 0.86 17.65 -9.02
N GLU A 106 -0.29 18.17 -9.44
CA GLU A 106 -1.59 17.52 -9.23
C GLU A 106 -1.89 16.42 -10.25
N LYS A 107 -1.12 16.35 -11.35
CA LYS A 107 -1.31 15.33 -12.38
C LYS A 107 -0.35 14.17 -12.29
N THR A 108 -0.84 12.98 -12.63
CA THR A 108 -0.08 11.73 -12.59
C THR A 108 0.72 11.51 -13.88
N GLY A 109 2.01 11.18 -13.72
CA GLY A 109 2.93 10.84 -14.82
C GLY A 109 3.75 12.01 -15.38
N TYR A 110 4.97 11.73 -15.82
CA TYR A 110 5.93 12.71 -16.35
C TYR A 110 6.59 12.29 -17.68
N LYS A 111 6.42 11.02 -18.10
CA LYS A 111 7.11 10.46 -19.29
C LYS A 111 6.48 10.92 -20.61
N GLY A 112 5.18 11.25 -20.62
CA GLY A 112 4.48 11.67 -21.83
C GLY A 112 4.29 10.57 -22.88
N LEU A 113 4.39 9.30 -22.48
CA LEU A 113 4.27 8.12 -23.35
C LEU A 113 3.01 7.29 -23.08
N GLY A 114 2.31 7.53 -21.97
CA GLY A 114 1.20 6.68 -21.51
C GLY A 114 0.05 6.58 -22.52
N PHE A 115 -0.36 7.70 -23.12
CA PHE A 115 -1.39 7.69 -24.15
C PHE A 115 -0.98 6.89 -25.38
N LYS A 116 0.32 6.82 -25.73
CA LYS A 116 0.77 6.11 -26.93
C LYS A 116 0.60 4.59 -26.84
N ALA A 117 0.41 4.04 -25.64
CA ALA A 117 0.15 2.62 -25.43
C ALA A 117 -1.11 2.12 -26.16
N VAL A 118 -2.11 2.99 -26.37
CA VAL A 118 -3.38 2.62 -27.03
C VAL A 118 -3.17 2.17 -28.48
N PHE A 119 -2.13 2.69 -29.16
CA PHE A 119 -1.87 2.40 -30.57
C PHE A 119 -1.22 1.03 -30.79
N GLY A 120 -0.65 0.40 -29.76
CA GLY A 120 -0.22 -0.98 -29.86
C GLY A 120 -1.42 -1.92 -30.02
N LYS A 121 -2.50 -1.63 -29.31
CA LYS A 121 -3.73 -2.44 -29.29
C LYS A 121 -4.76 -2.06 -30.37
N SER A 122 -4.53 -0.99 -31.13
CA SER A 122 -5.51 -0.48 -32.10
C SER A 122 -4.89 0.24 -33.29
N ASP A 123 -5.59 0.25 -34.41
CA ASP A 123 -5.32 1.07 -35.60
C ASP A 123 -6.31 2.25 -35.76
N TYR A 124 -7.27 2.37 -34.83
CA TYR A 124 -8.33 3.38 -34.82
C TYR A 124 -8.66 3.77 -33.38
N VAL A 125 -8.38 5.02 -33.02
CA VAL A 125 -8.67 5.57 -31.70
C VAL A 125 -9.45 6.86 -31.85
N LEU A 126 -10.67 6.91 -31.34
CA LEU A 126 -11.54 8.06 -31.35
C LEU A 126 -11.57 8.71 -29.97
N ILE A 127 -11.40 10.02 -29.92
CA ILE A 127 -11.59 10.83 -28.71
C ILE A 127 -12.91 11.59 -28.85
N ALA A 128 -13.80 11.39 -27.88
CA ALA A 128 -14.98 12.20 -27.68
C ALA A 128 -14.75 13.14 -26.49
N SER A 129 -15.03 14.42 -26.67
CA SER A 129 -14.85 15.43 -25.63
C SER A 129 -16.04 16.39 -25.64
N LYS A 130 -17.09 16.08 -24.87
CA LYS A 130 -18.31 16.90 -24.74
C LYS A 130 -18.90 17.34 -26.09
N GLY A 131 -19.14 16.37 -26.97
CA GLY A 131 -19.72 16.60 -28.31
C GLY A 131 -18.73 17.00 -29.40
N ILE A 132 -17.44 17.18 -29.07
CA ILE A 132 -16.36 17.34 -30.05
C ILE A 132 -15.66 16.00 -30.28
N PHE A 133 -15.33 15.69 -31.54
CA PHE A 133 -14.71 14.42 -31.91
C PHE A 133 -13.47 14.61 -32.79
N PHE A 134 -12.43 13.86 -32.47
CA PHE A 134 -11.26 13.69 -33.33
C PHE A 134 -10.68 12.29 -33.14
N ARG A 135 -9.99 11.77 -34.15
CA ARG A 135 -9.50 10.38 -34.14
C ARG A 135 -8.07 10.27 -34.66
N PHE A 136 -7.45 9.14 -34.37
CA PHE A 136 -6.20 8.69 -34.95
C PHE A 136 -6.49 7.40 -35.71
N GLU A 137 -6.12 7.33 -36.99
CA GLU A 137 -6.49 6.23 -37.86
C GLU A 137 -5.33 5.90 -38.81
N ALA A 138 -4.82 4.68 -38.74
CA ALA A 138 -3.61 4.26 -39.47
C ALA A 138 -3.77 4.31 -41.00
N ASN A 139 -4.93 3.90 -41.50
CA ASN A 139 -5.21 3.77 -42.93
C ASN A 139 -6.17 4.86 -43.43
N SER A 140 -6.08 6.07 -42.86
CA SER A 140 -7.00 7.14 -43.21
C SER A 140 -6.74 7.70 -44.62
N LYS A 141 -7.81 7.90 -45.39
CA LYS A 141 -7.78 8.59 -46.70
C LYS A 141 -7.42 10.07 -46.61
N ALA A 142 -7.35 10.63 -45.39
CA ALA A 142 -6.93 12.00 -45.17
C ALA A 142 -5.43 12.22 -45.45
N PHE A 143 -4.61 11.18 -45.31
CA PHE A 143 -3.21 11.25 -45.72
C PHE A 143 -3.12 11.21 -47.24
N LYS A 144 -2.38 12.16 -47.81
CA LYS A 144 -2.12 12.25 -49.24
C LYS A 144 -0.64 12.12 -49.48
N TRP A 145 -0.26 11.28 -50.45
CA TRP A 145 1.13 11.15 -50.88
C TRP A 145 1.66 12.53 -51.29
N ASN A 146 2.83 12.89 -50.79
CA ASN A 146 3.50 14.11 -51.20
C ASN A 146 4.24 13.83 -52.51
N GLU A 147 3.76 14.40 -53.61
CA GLU A 147 4.36 14.26 -54.95
C GLU A 147 5.83 14.72 -55.01
N LYS A 148 6.30 15.49 -54.02
CA LYS A 148 7.71 15.87 -53.88
C LYS A 148 8.60 14.74 -53.38
N TRP A 149 8.06 13.70 -52.73
CA TRP A 149 8.85 12.56 -52.24
C TRP A 149 9.22 11.59 -53.35
N ALA A 150 8.26 11.25 -54.22
CA ALA A 150 8.43 10.48 -55.44
C ALA A 150 7.16 10.58 -56.31
N LYS A 151 7.20 9.99 -57.50
CA LYS A 151 6.06 9.91 -58.43
C LYS A 151 4.76 9.44 -57.76
N ASP A 152 4.85 8.35 -57.00
CA ASP A 152 3.75 7.77 -56.25
C ASP A 152 4.29 6.83 -55.16
N GLN A 153 3.42 6.49 -54.20
CA GLN A 153 3.77 5.61 -53.08
C GLN A 153 4.26 4.25 -53.55
N THR A 154 3.59 3.62 -54.51
CA THR A 154 3.94 2.28 -55.02
C THR A 154 5.36 2.25 -55.61
N SER A 155 5.71 3.29 -56.38
CA SER A 155 7.03 3.45 -56.98
C SER A 155 8.11 3.61 -55.90
N TRP A 156 7.84 4.42 -54.87
CA TRP A 156 8.75 4.60 -53.74
C TRP A 156 8.93 3.29 -52.95
N GLU A 157 7.85 2.58 -52.65
CA GLU A 157 7.89 1.31 -51.92
C GLU A 157 8.65 0.22 -52.69
N THR A 158 8.49 0.16 -54.01
CA THR A 158 9.20 -0.78 -54.89
C THR A 158 10.71 -0.50 -54.89
N LEU A 159 11.10 0.77 -55.03
CA LEU A 159 12.51 1.18 -55.04
C LEU A 159 13.20 0.88 -53.71
N ASN A 160 12.51 1.14 -52.59
CA ASN A 160 13.06 0.98 -51.24
C ASN A 160 12.79 -0.41 -50.64
N GLN A 161 12.10 -1.30 -51.38
CA GLN A 161 11.72 -2.65 -50.94
C GLN A 161 11.00 -2.67 -49.57
N GLN A 162 10.21 -1.64 -49.28
CA GLN A 162 9.57 -1.45 -47.98
C GLN A 162 8.21 -0.75 -48.13
N LYS A 163 7.21 -1.18 -47.36
CA LYS A 163 5.90 -0.52 -47.32
C LYS A 163 5.96 0.79 -46.53
N PHE A 164 5.34 1.83 -47.07
CA PHE A 164 5.27 3.13 -46.44
C PHE A 164 4.12 3.18 -45.43
N VAL A 165 4.38 3.83 -44.29
CA VAL A 165 3.41 4.06 -43.22
C VAL A 165 3.56 5.48 -42.70
N TYR A 166 2.45 6.22 -42.61
CA TYR A 166 2.45 7.55 -42.00
C TYR A 166 2.60 7.46 -40.47
N PRO A 167 3.19 8.47 -39.81
CA PRO A 167 3.24 8.56 -38.35
C PRO A 167 1.88 8.96 -37.74
N TRP A 168 0.84 8.18 -38.04
CA TRP A 168 -0.55 8.48 -37.75
C TRP A 168 -0.86 8.65 -36.25
N GLN A 169 -0.06 8.05 -35.36
CA GLN A 169 -0.21 8.12 -33.90
C GLN A 169 -0.02 9.53 -33.32
N ILE A 170 0.52 10.46 -34.11
CA ILE A 170 0.68 11.88 -33.75
C ILE A 170 -0.17 12.81 -34.63
N CYS A 171 -0.94 12.28 -35.58
CA CYS A 171 -1.71 13.05 -36.56
C CYS A 171 -3.22 12.96 -36.26
N PRO A 172 -3.79 13.88 -35.46
CA PRO A 172 -5.20 13.83 -35.12
C PRO A 172 -6.06 14.25 -36.30
N LEU A 173 -7.17 13.56 -36.53
CA LEU A 173 -8.11 13.82 -37.60
C LEU A 173 -9.42 14.34 -37.02
N TRP A 174 -9.82 15.54 -37.43
CA TRP A 174 -11.15 16.05 -37.07
C TRP A 174 -12.22 15.09 -37.57
N THR A 175 -13.19 14.77 -36.71
CA THR A 175 -14.20 13.76 -37.00
C THR A 175 -15.58 14.38 -36.84
N GLU A 176 -16.35 14.36 -37.92
CA GLU A 176 -17.76 14.77 -37.86
C GLU A 176 -18.61 13.61 -37.30
N SER A 177 -19.72 13.92 -36.61
CA SER A 177 -20.55 12.90 -35.95
C SER A 177 -21.05 11.78 -36.88
N GLY A 178 -21.27 12.10 -38.16
CA GLY A 178 -21.66 11.12 -39.19
C GLY A 178 -20.58 10.06 -39.51
N GLN A 179 -19.32 10.31 -39.17
CA GLN A 179 -18.19 9.41 -39.41
C GLN A 179 -17.93 8.44 -38.26
N ILE A 180 -18.64 8.59 -37.15
CA ILE A 180 -18.51 7.74 -35.96
C ILE A 180 -19.36 6.48 -36.18
N PRO A 181 -18.85 5.28 -35.83
CA PRO A 181 -19.65 4.05 -35.86
C PRO A 181 -20.99 4.22 -35.14
N LYS A 182 -22.08 3.72 -35.74
CA LYS A 182 -23.46 3.93 -35.25
C LYS A 182 -23.64 3.53 -33.79
N SER A 183 -23.15 2.35 -33.42
CA SER A 183 -23.19 1.80 -32.05
C SER A 183 -22.51 2.71 -31.02
N ILE A 184 -21.32 3.23 -31.36
CA ILE A 184 -20.58 4.18 -30.51
C ILE A 184 -21.28 5.52 -30.42
N ARG A 185 -21.82 6.01 -31.54
CA ARG A 185 -22.54 7.27 -31.57
C ARG A 185 -23.81 7.22 -30.72
N GLU A 186 -24.58 6.15 -30.81
CA GLU A 186 -25.77 5.91 -29.98
C GLU A 186 -25.41 5.85 -28.50
N TRP A 187 -24.33 5.14 -28.15
CA TRP A 187 -23.85 5.09 -26.77
C TRP A 187 -23.39 6.46 -26.27
N LEU A 188 -22.61 7.21 -27.06
CA LEU A 188 -22.14 8.56 -26.68
C LEU A 188 -23.30 9.54 -26.50
N PHE A 189 -24.32 9.49 -27.35
CA PHE A 189 -25.49 10.36 -27.23
C PHE A 189 -26.38 10.02 -26.04
N ALA A 190 -26.37 8.76 -25.58
CA ALA A 190 -27.02 8.38 -24.33
C ALA A 190 -26.31 8.96 -23.09
N GLN A 191 -25.04 9.34 -23.21
CA GLN A 191 -24.23 9.89 -22.11
C GLN A 191 -24.08 11.42 -22.24
N SER A 192 -24.77 12.17 -21.38
CA SER A 192 -24.65 13.64 -21.38
C SER A 192 -23.26 14.11 -20.91
N GLU A 193 -22.63 15.00 -21.68
CA GLU A 193 -21.33 15.64 -21.39
C GLU A 193 -20.15 14.68 -21.14
N VAL A 194 -20.14 13.53 -21.82
CA VAL A 194 -19.08 12.53 -21.66
C VAL A 194 -17.76 12.95 -22.33
N VAL A 195 -16.66 12.59 -21.70
CA VAL A 195 -15.32 12.55 -22.30
C VAL A 195 -14.91 11.09 -22.37
N ALA A 196 -14.56 10.60 -23.56
CA ALA A 196 -14.27 9.19 -23.78
C ALA A 196 -13.11 8.98 -24.75
N THR A 197 -12.31 7.95 -24.45
CA THR A 197 -11.37 7.36 -25.38
C THR A 197 -11.94 6.03 -25.87
N ILE A 198 -12.18 5.93 -27.18
CA ILE A 198 -12.76 4.77 -27.83
C ILE A 198 -11.68 4.12 -28.70
N ILE A 199 -11.45 2.82 -28.49
CA ILE A 199 -10.34 2.06 -29.06
C ILE A 199 -10.90 0.86 -29.81
N ARG A 200 -10.62 0.76 -31.11
CA ARG A 200 -10.96 -0.43 -31.90
C ARG A 200 -9.90 -1.51 -31.67
N LEU A 201 -10.20 -2.51 -30.85
CA LEU A 201 -9.24 -3.52 -30.43
C LEU A 201 -8.86 -4.45 -31.60
N LYS A 202 -7.55 -4.70 -31.75
CA LYS A 202 -7.02 -5.74 -32.66
C LYS A 202 -7.29 -7.16 -32.11
N ASN A 203 -7.20 -7.34 -30.80
CA ASN A 203 -7.45 -8.60 -30.10
C ASN A 203 -8.41 -8.37 -28.92
N ILE A 204 -9.68 -8.75 -29.10
CA ILE A 204 -10.70 -8.55 -28.07
C ILE A 204 -10.57 -9.55 -26.92
N SER A 205 -10.31 -10.84 -27.19
CA SER A 205 -10.39 -11.89 -26.15
C SER A 205 -9.46 -11.59 -24.98
N GLU A 206 -8.18 -11.32 -25.28
CA GLU A 206 -7.17 -10.99 -24.27
C GLU A 206 -7.56 -9.77 -23.43
N THR A 207 -8.02 -8.70 -24.09
CA THR A 207 -8.37 -7.44 -23.42
C THR A 207 -9.64 -7.60 -22.57
N GLN A 208 -10.63 -8.34 -23.09
CA GLN A 208 -11.89 -8.58 -22.41
C GLN A 208 -11.66 -9.41 -21.14
N GLU A 209 -10.95 -10.55 -21.24
CA GLU A 209 -10.59 -11.38 -20.09
C GLU A 209 -9.84 -10.56 -19.03
N ALA A 210 -8.91 -9.71 -19.45
CA ALA A 210 -8.16 -8.87 -18.53
C ALA A 210 -9.04 -7.82 -17.85
N ILE A 211 -9.99 -7.18 -18.55
CA ILE A 211 -10.96 -6.25 -17.96
C ILE A 211 -11.87 -6.98 -16.95
N GLU A 212 -12.30 -8.20 -17.26
CA GLU A 212 -13.09 -9.02 -16.36
C GLU A 212 -12.32 -9.41 -15.10
N MET A 213 -11.02 -9.68 -15.21
CA MET A 213 -10.12 -9.89 -14.06
C MET A 213 -9.95 -8.61 -13.25
N LEU A 214 -9.77 -7.47 -13.92
CA LEU A 214 -9.62 -6.16 -13.27
C LEU A 214 -10.86 -5.80 -12.44
N ALA A 215 -12.06 -6.08 -12.93
CA ALA A 215 -13.31 -5.89 -12.18
C ALA A 215 -13.38 -6.73 -10.89
N LYS A 216 -12.62 -7.83 -10.80
CA LYS A 216 -12.52 -8.70 -9.61
C LYS A 216 -11.44 -8.25 -8.62
N GLN A 217 -10.62 -7.25 -8.96
CA GLN A 217 -9.50 -6.74 -8.15
C GLN A 217 -9.75 -5.29 -7.67
N PRO A 218 -10.72 -5.07 -6.77
CA PRO A 218 -11.17 -3.71 -6.40
C PRO A 218 -10.08 -2.83 -5.79
N HIS A 219 -9.12 -3.43 -5.08
CA HIS A 219 -8.04 -2.70 -4.41
C HIS A 219 -7.13 -1.92 -5.37
N VAL A 220 -7.11 -2.27 -6.66
CA VAL A 220 -6.36 -1.56 -7.70
C VAL A 220 -6.75 -0.09 -7.81
N PHE A 221 -8.00 0.25 -7.46
CA PHE A 221 -8.55 1.60 -7.59
C PHE A 221 -8.46 2.43 -6.31
N MET A 222 -7.98 1.87 -5.20
CA MET A 222 -8.08 2.51 -3.89
C MET A 222 -7.24 3.79 -3.74
N PHE A 223 -6.20 3.95 -4.57
CA PHE A 223 -5.31 5.11 -4.54
C PHE A 223 -5.64 6.17 -5.61
N LEU A 224 -6.78 6.02 -6.30
CA LEU A 224 -7.31 7.09 -7.15
C LEU A 224 -7.67 8.30 -6.28
N ARG A 225 -7.38 9.51 -6.77
CA ARG A 225 -7.53 10.75 -6.00
C ARG A 225 -8.97 11.23 -6.01
N HIS A 226 -9.63 11.15 -7.16
CA HIS A 226 -10.88 11.83 -7.42
C HIS A 226 -12.02 10.88 -7.78
N ILE A 227 -11.76 9.85 -8.59
CA ILE A 227 -12.76 8.85 -9.00
C ILE A 227 -13.34 8.15 -7.77
N LYS A 228 -14.69 8.11 -7.72
CA LYS A 228 -15.46 7.46 -6.66
C LYS A 228 -16.23 6.22 -7.13
N ASP A 229 -16.33 6.02 -8.43
CA ASP A 229 -17.07 4.91 -9.03
C ASP A 229 -16.36 4.42 -10.29
N VAL A 230 -16.10 3.12 -10.36
CA VAL A 230 -15.52 2.44 -11.52
C VAL A 230 -16.54 1.44 -12.06
N ARG A 231 -17.06 1.69 -13.25
CA ARG A 231 -18.09 0.86 -13.90
C ARG A 231 -17.49 0.01 -15.00
N PHE A 232 -17.98 -1.23 -15.09
CA PHE A 232 -17.60 -2.20 -16.10
C PHE A 232 -18.85 -2.69 -16.83
N SER A 233 -18.80 -2.67 -18.17
CA SER A 233 -19.85 -3.24 -19.02
C SER A 233 -19.22 -3.99 -20.19
N THR A 234 -19.09 -5.31 -20.09
CA THR A 234 -18.61 -6.14 -21.21
C THR A 234 -19.76 -6.92 -21.83
N SER A 235 -19.52 -7.60 -22.94
CA SER A 235 -20.53 -8.46 -23.59
C SER A 235 -20.99 -9.64 -22.72
N THR A 236 -20.18 -10.01 -21.72
CA THR A 236 -20.33 -11.16 -20.83
C THR A 236 -20.60 -10.77 -19.37
N LEU A 237 -20.21 -9.57 -18.95
CA LEU A 237 -20.49 -9.03 -17.63
C LEU A 237 -21.76 -8.21 -17.63
N VAL A 238 -22.71 -8.60 -16.78
CA VAL A 238 -23.75 -7.68 -16.30
C VAL A 238 -23.05 -6.45 -15.73
N GLU A 239 -23.58 -5.26 -16.04
CA GLU A 239 -23.01 -4.00 -15.62
C GLU A 239 -22.66 -4.04 -14.13
N THR A 240 -21.40 -3.76 -13.83
CA THR A 240 -20.82 -3.90 -12.50
C THR A 240 -20.17 -2.58 -12.12
N SER A 241 -20.64 -1.92 -11.08
CA SER A 241 -19.94 -0.80 -10.45
C SER A 241 -19.11 -1.27 -9.25
N LEU A 242 -17.98 -0.60 -9.06
CA LEU A 242 -17.20 -0.57 -7.82
C LEU A 242 -17.22 0.85 -7.25
N ASN A 243 -17.97 1.01 -6.15
CA ASN A 243 -18.09 2.27 -5.41
C ASN A 243 -16.95 2.38 -4.40
N ILE A 244 -16.17 3.46 -4.48
CA ILE A 244 -15.02 3.75 -3.63
C ILE A 244 -15.44 4.83 -2.62
N SER A 245 -15.65 4.41 -1.38
CA SER A 245 -16.09 5.28 -0.28
C SER A 245 -14.96 5.50 0.72
N VAL A 246 -14.71 6.76 1.06
CA VAL A 246 -13.83 7.14 2.17
C VAL A 246 -14.72 7.33 3.40
N LEU A 247 -14.45 6.58 4.46
CA LEU A 247 -15.21 6.62 5.70
C LEU A 247 -14.71 7.74 6.63
N LYS A 248 -15.48 8.02 7.69
CA LYS A 248 -15.15 9.09 8.66
C LYS A 248 -13.82 8.88 9.38
N ASP A 249 -13.39 7.63 9.55
CA ASP A 249 -12.11 7.26 10.15
C ASP A 249 -10.94 7.29 9.13
N GLY A 250 -11.19 7.76 7.90
CA GLY A 250 -10.21 7.83 6.83
C GLY A 250 -9.98 6.50 6.10
N SER A 251 -10.59 5.40 6.54
CA SER A 251 -10.48 4.11 5.85
C SER A 251 -11.26 4.10 4.53
N ILE A 252 -10.82 3.30 3.56
CA ILE A 252 -11.51 3.14 2.27
C ILE A 252 -12.28 1.82 2.24
N LYS A 253 -13.54 1.89 1.85
CA LYS A 253 -14.40 0.73 1.59
C LYS A 253 -14.81 0.71 0.13
N ILE A 254 -14.58 -0.42 -0.52
CA ILE A 254 -14.96 -0.66 -1.92
C ILE A 254 -16.09 -1.68 -1.96
N SER A 255 -17.21 -1.31 -2.58
CA SER A 255 -18.45 -2.08 -2.61
C SER A 255 -19.03 -2.18 -4.02
N HIS A 256 -19.81 -3.23 -4.30
CA HIS A 256 -20.65 -3.27 -5.50
C HIS A 256 -21.90 -2.39 -5.38
N ASP A 257 -22.61 -2.21 -6.50
CA ASP A 257 -23.92 -1.53 -6.57
C ASP A 257 -24.94 -2.02 -5.53
N ASN A 258 -24.95 -3.32 -5.24
CA ASN A 258 -25.82 -3.90 -4.21
C ASN A 258 -25.33 -3.66 -2.77
N ASN A 259 -24.40 -2.72 -2.58
CA ASN A 259 -23.72 -2.41 -1.31
C ASN A 259 -22.93 -3.57 -0.70
N LYS A 260 -22.69 -4.66 -1.44
CA LYS A 260 -21.85 -5.76 -0.97
C LYS A 260 -20.38 -5.30 -0.93
N VAL A 261 -19.83 -5.25 0.28
CA VAL A 261 -18.42 -4.90 0.51
C VAL A 261 -17.51 -5.94 -0.12
N LYS A 262 -16.57 -5.48 -0.94
CA LYS A 262 -15.53 -6.31 -1.54
C LYS A 262 -14.18 -6.18 -0.86
N SER A 263 -13.86 -5.00 -0.37
CA SER A 263 -12.64 -4.79 0.41
C SER A 263 -12.74 -3.56 1.29
N HIS A 264 -12.01 -3.58 2.40
CA HIS A 264 -11.91 -2.49 3.36
C HIS A 264 -10.44 -2.31 3.76
N TRP A 265 -9.96 -1.07 3.73
CA TRP A 265 -8.55 -0.73 3.88
C TRP A 265 -8.36 0.43 4.86
N LEU A 266 -7.51 0.24 5.87
CA LEU A 266 -6.95 1.36 6.62
C LEU A 266 -5.87 2.04 5.79
N LEU A 267 -5.75 3.36 5.92
CA LEU A 267 -4.78 4.17 5.21
C LEU A 267 -3.98 5.01 6.21
N TYR A 268 -2.70 5.18 5.90
CA TYR A 268 -1.82 6.14 6.54
C TYR A 268 -1.03 6.87 5.48
N SER A 269 -1.25 8.17 5.38
CA SER A 269 -0.60 9.02 4.41
C SER A 269 0.36 9.95 5.13
N CYS A 270 1.61 10.01 4.67
CA CYS A 270 2.65 10.83 5.24
C CYS A 270 3.36 11.65 4.15
N ARG A 271 3.93 12.78 4.56
CA ARG A 271 4.74 13.66 3.72
C ARG A 271 6.20 13.50 4.10
N LEU A 272 7.00 13.08 3.13
CA LEU A 272 8.42 12.79 3.30
C LEU A 272 9.25 13.92 2.70
N ASN A 273 10.10 14.53 3.52
CA ASN A 273 11.07 15.52 3.03
C ASN A 273 12.20 14.80 2.29
N VAL A 274 12.44 15.19 1.05
CA VAL A 274 13.46 14.56 0.20
C VAL A 274 14.85 15.05 0.63
N PRO A 275 15.78 14.14 1.00
CA PRO A 275 17.15 14.52 1.33
C PRO A 275 17.89 15.09 0.12
N GLU A 276 18.72 16.10 0.32
CA GLU A 276 19.54 16.69 -0.75
C GLU A 276 20.46 15.66 -1.43
N THR A 277 20.93 14.66 -0.70
CA THR A 277 21.77 13.56 -1.22
C THR A 277 21.08 12.66 -2.23
N VAL A 278 19.74 12.69 -2.26
CA VAL A 278 18.92 11.94 -3.20
C VAL A 278 18.63 12.77 -4.45
N LEU A 279 18.60 14.11 -4.30
CA LEU A 279 18.45 15.06 -5.40
C LEU A 279 19.77 15.11 -6.19
N GLY A 280 19.69 15.14 -7.53
CA GLY A 280 20.89 15.18 -8.40
C GLY A 280 21.29 13.87 -9.08
N ASP A 281 20.55 12.77 -8.89
CA ASP A 281 20.67 11.61 -9.79
C ASP A 281 20.16 12.01 -11.19
N ILE A 282 21.03 11.99 -12.20
CA ILE A 282 20.70 12.26 -13.62
C ILE A 282 19.52 11.40 -14.13
N ARG A 283 19.29 10.23 -13.55
CA ARG A 283 18.19 9.32 -13.93
C ARG A 283 16.86 9.77 -13.33
N LEU A 284 16.85 10.73 -12.40
CA LEU A 284 15.62 11.27 -11.83
C LEU A 284 14.90 12.12 -12.88
N PRO A 285 13.60 11.89 -13.08
CA PRO A 285 12.77 12.79 -13.86
C PRO A 285 12.79 14.19 -13.26
N GLU A 286 12.83 15.21 -14.12
CA GLU A 286 12.87 16.62 -13.73
C GLU A 286 11.80 16.99 -12.69
N LYS A 287 10.58 16.46 -12.84
CA LYS A 287 9.48 16.63 -11.89
C LYS A 287 9.88 16.22 -10.46
N LEU A 288 10.45 15.03 -10.31
CA LEU A 288 10.85 14.50 -8.99
C LEU A 288 12.09 15.19 -8.45
N ASN A 289 12.99 15.65 -9.33
CA ASN A 289 14.17 16.40 -8.93
C ASN A 289 13.84 17.79 -8.36
N GLN A 290 12.64 18.33 -8.64
CA GLN A 290 12.15 19.60 -8.10
C GLN A 290 11.24 19.43 -6.88
N ASP A 291 10.81 18.20 -6.58
CA ASP A 291 9.90 17.90 -5.49
C ASP A 291 10.70 17.74 -4.18
N LYS A 292 10.58 18.72 -3.29
CA LYS A 292 11.19 18.67 -1.94
C LYS A 292 10.41 17.80 -0.96
N VAL A 293 9.16 17.49 -1.31
CA VAL A 293 8.25 16.71 -0.47
C VAL A 293 7.54 15.69 -1.34
N VAL A 294 7.52 14.43 -0.90
CA VAL A 294 6.84 13.32 -1.56
C VAL A 294 5.79 12.74 -0.63
N GLU A 295 4.64 12.37 -1.18
CA GLU A 295 3.61 11.66 -0.43
C GLU A 295 3.87 10.14 -0.49
N MET A 296 3.72 9.48 0.65
CA MET A 296 3.67 8.02 0.76
C MET A 296 2.39 7.64 1.49
N THR A 297 1.65 6.72 0.89
CA THR A 297 0.46 6.12 1.51
C THR A 297 0.69 4.64 1.73
N LEU A 298 0.53 4.22 2.98
CA LEU A 298 0.51 2.83 3.41
C LEU A 298 -0.95 2.38 3.54
N ALA A 299 -1.25 1.15 3.12
CA ALA A 299 -2.59 0.60 3.27
C ALA A 299 -2.61 -0.83 3.80
N ALA A 300 -3.50 -1.07 4.75
CA ALA A 300 -3.66 -2.35 5.41
C ALA A 300 -5.07 -2.87 5.22
N LYS A 301 -5.19 -4.13 4.81
CA LYS A 301 -6.48 -4.77 4.58
C LYS A 301 -7.14 -5.10 5.92
N ILE A 302 -8.46 -4.95 5.97
CA ILE A 302 -9.28 -5.30 7.12
C ILE A 302 -10.34 -6.31 6.68
N ASP A 303 -10.59 -7.32 7.51
CA ASP A 303 -11.70 -8.26 7.32
C ASP A 303 -13.04 -7.68 7.85
N ALA A 304 -14.11 -8.48 7.73
CA ALA A 304 -15.43 -8.10 8.21
C ALA A 304 -15.54 -7.94 9.75
N ASN A 305 -14.55 -8.42 10.51
CA ASN A 305 -14.50 -8.40 11.97
C ASN A 305 -13.51 -7.34 12.51
N ASP A 306 -13.14 -6.36 11.69
CA ASP A 306 -12.14 -5.34 12.02
C ASP A 306 -10.80 -5.97 12.46
N LYS A 307 -10.39 -7.06 11.82
CA LYS A 307 -9.05 -7.65 11.98
C LYS A 307 -8.17 -7.26 10.81
N ILE A 308 -6.96 -6.80 11.13
CA ILE A 308 -5.94 -6.45 10.14
C ILE A 308 -5.39 -7.74 9.51
N GLU A 309 -5.51 -7.85 8.18
CA GLU A 309 -4.98 -8.96 7.39
C GLU A 309 -3.74 -8.50 6.60
N PRO A 310 -2.60 -9.23 6.69
CA PRO A 310 -1.45 -8.92 5.88
C PRO A 310 -1.72 -9.25 4.40
N VAL A 311 -1.31 -8.36 3.50
CA VAL A 311 -1.27 -8.62 2.07
C VAL A 311 -0.11 -9.57 1.74
N ARG A 312 -0.26 -10.46 0.76
CA ARG A 312 0.74 -11.49 0.43
C ARG A 312 0.78 -11.82 -1.06
N GLY A 313 1.90 -12.37 -1.50
CA GLY A 313 2.07 -12.95 -2.83
C GLY A 313 1.82 -11.94 -3.93
N SER A 314 1.04 -12.33 -4.93
CA SER A 314 0.71 -11.50 -6.09
C SER A 314 -0.08 -10.24 -5.75
N ASP A 315 -0.76 -10.18 -4.60
CA ASP A 315 -1.52 -9.01 -4.17
C ASP A 315 -0.62 -7.96 -3.50
N SER A 316 0.59 -8.33 -3.06
CA SER A 316 1.55 -7.43 -2.40
C SER A 316 2.33 -6.59 -3.42
N VAL A 317 1.63 -5.98 -4.38
CA VAL A 317 2.25 -5.12 -5.39
C VAL A 317 2.57 -3.73 -4.85
N LEU A 318 3.69 -3.17 -5.30
CA LEU A 318 3.97 -1.74 -5.10
C LEU A 318 3.06 -0.90 -6.00
N PHE A 319 2.63 0.23 -5.49
CA PHE A 319 1.85 1.21 -6.23
C PHE A 319 2.72 2.43 -6.52
N ALA A 320 2.64 2.88 -7.77
CA ALA A 320 3.09 4.22 -8.15
C ALA A 320 1.92 4.92 -8.83
N TYR A 321 1.01 5.44 -8.00
CA TYR A 321 -0.33 5.93 -8.34
C TYR A 321 -1.32 4.82 -8.75
N LEU A 322 -0.90 3.94 -9.67
CA LEU A 322 -1.59 2.70 -10.02
C LEU A 322 -0.71 1.48 -9.70
N PRO A 323 -1.29 0.27 -9.64
CA PRO A 323 -0.50 -0.92 -9.35
C PRO A 323 0.62 -1.10 -10.38
N THR A 324 1.72 -1.65 -9.89
CA THR A 324 2.81 -2.19 -10.70
C THR A 324 2.70 -3.72 -10.69
N LYS A 325 3.57 -4.42 -11.44
CA LYS A 325 3.71 -5.88 -11.29
C LYS A 325 4.80 -6.28 -10.30
N ILE A 326 5.30 -5.33 -9.50
CA ILE A 326 6.42 -5.55 -8.58
C ILE A 326 5.87 -6.04 -7.24
N SER A 327 5.85 -7.36 -7.06
CA SER A 327 5.43 -8.03 -5.82
C SER A 327 6.57 -8.76 -5.08
N THR A 328 7.79 -8.73 -5.63
CA THR A 328 8.96 -9.47 -5.15
C THR A 328 9.31 -9.23 -3.67
N TYR A 329 8.97 -8.05 -3.13
CA TYR A 329 9.27 -7.68 -1.75
C TYR A 329 8.27 -8.21 -0.73
N ASN A 330 7.08 -8.65 -1.16
CA ASN A 330 6.04 -9.30 -0.35
C ASN A 330 5.77 -8.59 1.01
N LEU A 331 5.61 -7.27 0.95
CA LEU A 331 5.30 -6.43 2.11
C LEU A 331 3.90 -6.78 2.66
N PRO A 332 3.69 -6.80 3.98
CA PRO A 332 2.40 -7.13 4.57
C PRO A 332 1.32 -6.05 4.35
N ILE A 333 1.66 -4.96 3.68
CA ILE A 333 0.83 -3.78 3.41
C ILE A 333 1.03 -3.34 1.96
N LEU A 334 0.06 -2.63 1.40
CA LEU A 334 0.25 -1.93 0.13
C LEU A 334 0.98 -0.62 0.38
N VAL A 335 1.90 -0.28 -0.53
CA VAL A 335 2.68 0.96 -0.47
C VAL A 335 2.51 1.71 -1.78
N ASN A 336 1.94 2.91 -1.70
CA ASN A 336 1.82 3.84 -2.81
C ASN A 336 2.75 5.03 -2.62
N SER A 337 3.68 5.23 -3.55
CA SER A 337 4.52 6.44 -3.58
C SER A 337 5.12 6.65 -4.97
N SER A 338 5.95 7.69 -5.13
CA SER A 338 6.57 8.06 -6.41
C SER A 338 7.78 7.19 -6.77
N PHE A 339 7.63 5.87 -6.77
CA PHE A 339 8.72 4.94 -7.13
C PHE A 339 9.19 5.15 -8.58
N LEU A 340 10.51 5.09 -8.79
CA LEU A 340 11.09 5.02 -10.12
C LEU A 340 10.99 3.60 -10.66
N VAL A 341 10.20 3.46 -11.72
CA VAL A 341 9.94 2.19 -12.41
C VAL A 341 10.24 2.33 -13.89
N ASN A 342 10.51 1.21 -14.55
CA ASN A 342 10.71 1.15 -16.00
C ASN A 342 9.42 1.54 -16.77
N ALA A 343 9.47 1.57 -18.10
CA ALA A 343 8.30 1.95 -18.92
C ALA A 343 7.13 0.96 -18.77
N SER A 344 7.41 -0.35 -18.75
CA SER A 344 6.38 -1.39 -18.56
C SER A 344 5.83 -1.45 -17.14
N ARG A 345 6.54 -0.85 -16.16
CA ARG A 345 6.24 -0.86 -14.72
C ARG A 345 6.20 -2.25 -14.10
N GLU A 346 7.01 -3.13 -14.65
CA GLU A 346 7.25 -4.49 -14.16
C GLU A 346 8.55 -4.58 -13.36
N HIS A 347 9.44 -3.61 -13.53
CA HIS A 347 10.72 -3.54 -12.85
C HIS A 347 10.91 -2.21 -12.14
N ILE A 348 11.49 -2.27 -10.94
CA ILE A 348 11.88 -1.11 -10.13
C ILE A 348 13.37 -0.83 -10.33
N HIS A 349 13.75 0.46 -10.34
CA HIS A 349 15.16 0.85 -10.41
C HIS A 349 15.84 0.67 -9.04
N VAL A 350 16.40 -0.51 -8.80
CA VAL A 350 17.06 -0.91 -7.53
C VAL A 350 18.26 -0.02 -7.19
N ASP A 351 19.04 0.36 -8.20
CA ASP A 351 20.24 1.21 -8.03
C ASP A 351 19.95 2.71 -7.91
N SER A 352 18.68 3.12 -7.91
CA SER A 352 18.33 4.52 -7.71
C SER A 352 18.38 4.87 -6.22
N LEU A 353 19.11 5.94 -5.90
CA LEU A 353 19.14 6.50 -4.54
C LEU A 353 17.74 6.92 -4.07
N TRP A 354 16.88 7.36 -5.00
CA TRP A 354 15.49 7.70 -4.73
C TRP A 354 14.67 6.54 -4.21
N ASN A 355 14.72 5.40 -4.90
CA ASN A 355 13.99 4.21 -4.44
C ASN A 355 14.59 3.64 -3.16
N GLN A 356 15.92 3.66 -3.02
CA GLN A 356 16.60 3.24 -1.79
C GLN A 356 16.15 4.06 -0.58
N TRP A 357 16.01 5.39 -0.75
CA TRP A 357 15.47 6.28 0.26
C TRP A 357 13.98 6.01 0.55
N LEU A 358 13.14 5.87 -0.48
CA LEU A 358 11.73 5.51 -0.26
C LEU A 358 11.59 4.19 0.51
N PHE A 359 12.40 3.18 0.18
CA PHE A 359 12.40 1.90 0.89
C PHE A 359 12.86 2.00 2.35
N SER A 360 13.78 2.91 2.67
CA SER A 360 14.14 3.16 4.07
C SER A 360 13.04 3.92 4.84
N CYS A 361 12.19 4.69 4.16
CA CYS A 361 11.04 5.35 4.81
C CYS A 361 9.92 4.38 5.21
N ILE A 362 9.68 3.31 4.43
CA ILE A 362 8.52 2.42 4.65
C ILE A 362 8.46 1.84 6.08
N PRO A 363 9.50 1.21 6.64
CA PRO A 363 9.44 0.68 8.01
C PRO A 363 9.24 1.76 9.05
N ASN A 364 9.94 2.89 8.90
CA ASN A 364 9.86 4.02 9.83
C ASN A 364 8.42 4.53 9.95
N GLU A 365 7.79 4.77 8.81
CA GLU A 365 6.41 5.22 8.74
C GLU A 365 5.41 4.14 9.16
N THR A 366 5.71 2.87 8.92
CA THR A 366 4.88 1.75 9.43
C THR A 366 4.88 1.71 10.97
N PHE A 367 6.04 1.88 11.62
CA PHE A 367 6.12 1.92 13.08
C PHE A 367 5.43 3.15 13.68
N LYS A 368 5.55 4.32 13.05
CA LYS A 368 4.77 5.52 13.44
C LYS A 368 3.27 5.27 13.31
N TRP A 369 2.84 4.64 12.22
CA TRP A 369 1.44 4.29 12.03
C TRP A 369 0.94 3.31 13.11
N ILE A 370 1.74 2.29 13.46
CA ILE A 370 1.41 1.38 14.57
C ILE A 370 1.25 2.17 15.88
N GLN A 371 2.16 3.10 16.17
CA GLN A 371 2.07 3.96 17.36
C GLN A 371 0.77 4.78 17.41
N GLU A 372 0.30 5.29 16.27
CA GLU A 372 -0.98 6.00 16.20
C GLU A 372 -2.16 5.06 16.43
N LEU A 373 -2.14 3.89 15.79
CA LEU A 373 -3.22 2.90 15.89
C LEU A 373 -3.32 2.29 17.29
N THR A 374 -2.22 2.07 17.99
CA THR A 374 -2.25 1.51 19.36
C THR A 374 -2.96 2.42 20.35
N LYS A 375 -2.96 3.75 20.12
CA LYS A 375 -3.70 4.72 20.94
C LYS A 375 -5.21 4.70 20.66
N ASN A 376 -5.63 4.16 19.52
CA ASN A 376 -7.04 4.03 19.18
C ASN A 376 -7.61 2.74 19.80
N ALA A 377 -8.63 2.86 20.65
CA ALA A 377 -9.25 1.72 21.34
C ALA A 377 -9.79 0.63 20.38
N LYS A 378 -10.20 0.99 19.15
CA LYS A 378 -10.67 0.03 18.13
C LYS A 378 -9.54 -0.88 17.65
N TRP A 379 -8.34 -0.31 17.48
CA TRP A 379 -7.19 -1.01 16.90
C TRP A 379 -6.29 -1.56 17.98
N SER A 380 -5.78 -0.73 18.89
CA SER A 380 -5.02 -1.14 20.07
C SER A 380 -3.97 -2.22 19.70
N GLU A 381 -4.01 -3.39 20.35
CA GLU A 381 -3.11 -4.52 20.08
C GLU A 381 -3.21 -5.10 18.66
N LYS A 382 -4.35 -4.94 17.97
CA LYS A 382 -4.51 -5.37 16.57
C LYS A 382 -3.55 -4.63 15.65
N ALA A 383 -3.09 -3.43 16.02
CA ALA A 383 -2.10 -2.67 15.24
C ALA A 383 -0.79 -3.46 15.04
N TYR A 384 -0.41 -4.34 15.96
CA TYR A 384 0.82 -5.14 15.85
C TYR A 384 0.76 -6.19 14.73
N TYR A 385 -0.39 -6.39 14.07
CA TYR A 385 -0.46 -7.19 12.84
C TYR A 385 0.25 -6.51 11.66
N LEU A 386 0.52 -5.21 11.74
CA LEU A 386 1.26 -4.42 10.75
C LEU A 386 2.77 -4.45 10.93
N LEU A 387 3.29 -5.10 11.98
CA LEU A 387 4.73 -5.13 12.25
C LEU A 387 5.51 -5.56 10.99
N PRO A 388 6.49 -4.76 10.54
CA PRO A 388 7.22 -5.05 9.32
C PRO A 388 8.09 -6.29 9.48
N ASN A 389 8.05 -7.17 8.48
CA ASN A 389 8.94 -8.33 8.38
C ASN A 389 10.17 -7.96 7.57
N LYS A 390 11.32 -8.59 7.88
CA LYS A 390 12.51 -8.47 7.03
C LYS A 390 12.24 -9.04 5.64
N ILE A 391 12.69 -8.33 4.61
CA ILE A 391 12.63 -8.77 3.23
C ILE A 391 13.80 -9.75 2.99
N PRO A 392 13.56 -10.97 2.50
CA PRO A 392 14.63 -11.95 2.25
C PRO A 392 15.54 -11.62 1.06
N ALA A 393 15.08 -10.77 0.12
CA ALA A 393 15.85 -10.38 -1.05
C ALA A 393 17.17 -9.71 -0.65
N LYS A 394 18.21 -9.92 -1.46
CA LYS A 394 19.58 -9.44 -1.20
C LYS A 394 19.96 -8.26 -2.11
N ASP A 395 18.97 -7.45 -2.47
CA ASP A 395 19.21 -6.24 -3.27
C ASP A 395 19.31 -5.01 -2.37
N LYS A 396 19.79 -3.89 -2.94
CA LYS A 396 19.99 -2.64 -2.20
C LYS A 396 18.70 -2.08 -1.59
N LEU A 397 17.53 -2.33 -2.20
CA LEU A 397 16.25 -1.85 -1.67
C LEU A 397 15.87 -2.62 -0.41
N ALA A 398 16.00 -3.95 -0.46
CA ALA A 398 15.77 -4.83 0.67
C ALA A 398 16.75 -4.57 1.83
N GLU A 399 18.02 -4.31 1.53
CA GLU A 399 19.02 -3.91 2.53
C GLU A 399 18.63 -2.62 3.25
N ARG A 400 18.25 -1.57 2.52
CA ARG A 400 17.84 -0.28 3.08
C ARG A 400 16.57 -0.39 3.91
N TYR A 401 15.60 -1.16 3.44
CA TYR A 401 14.38 -1.47 4.20
C TYR A 401 14.72 -2.24 5.49
N ASN A 402 15.50 -3.32 5.41
CA ASN A 402 15.84 -4.15 6.57
C ASN A 402 16.67 -3.40 7.61
N GLN A 403 17.58 -2.51 7.17
CA GLN A 403 18.30 -1.61 8.06
C GLN A 403 17.32 -0.69 8.79
N SER A 404 16.43 -0.02 8.05
CA SER A 404 15.41 0.84 8.65
C SER A 404 14.47 0.11 9.61
N CYS A 405 14.12 -1.16 9.35
CA CYS A 405 13.39 -1.98 10.32
C CYS A 405 14.13 -2.11 11.65
N ASN A 406 15.43 -2.44 11.61
CA ASN A 406 16.25 -2.63 12.82
C ASN A 406 16.46 -1.32 13.61
N ASP A 407 16.51 -0.19 12.91
CA ASP A 407 16.70 1.12 13.53
C ASP A 407 15.38 1.64 14.10
N SER A 408 14.31 1.58 13.31
CA SER A 408 12.99 2.10 13.65
C SER A 408 12.36 1.37 14.84
N VAL A 409 12.53 0.04 14.94
CA VAL A 409 12.01 -0.75 16.07
C VAL A 409 12.63 -0.33 17.42
N LYS A 410 13.86 0.20 17.41
CA LYS A 410 14.58 0.65 18.62
C LYS A 410 14.21 2.06 19.04
N VAL A 411 13.93 2.92 18.06
CA VAL A 411 13.79 4.37 18.27
C VAL A 411 12.33 4.78 18.45
N ILE A 412 11.39 4.17 17.73
CA ILE A 412 9.99 4.59 17.76
C ILE A 412 9.28 3.95 18.96
N PRO A 413 8.59 4.73 19.82
CA PRO A 413 7.85 4.18 20.95
C PRO A 413 6.47 3.69 20.52
N PHE A 414 6.42 2.58 19.78
CA PHE A 414 5.19 2.02 19.20
C PHE A 414 4.46 1.02 20.11
N LEU A 415 5.09 0.57 21.20
CA LEU A 415 4.47 -0.37 22.13
C LEU A 415 3.51 0.36 23.07
N LEU A 416 2.37 -0.25 23.36
CA LEU A 416 1.40 0.22 24.32
C LEU A 416 1.60 -0.50 25.65
N SER A 417 1.92 0.26 26.70
CA SER A 417 1.97 -0.27 28.07
C SER A 417 0.57 -0.59 28.58
N ILE A 418 0.49 -1.33 29.69
CA ILE A 418 -0.77 -1.57 30.42
C ILE A 418 -1.44 -0.23 30.80
N ASP A 419 -0.63 0.77 31.20
CA ASP A 419 -1.09 2.13 31.51
C ASP A 419 -1.38 3.00 30.27
N LYS A 420 -1.41 2.42 29.06
CA LYS A 420 -1.66 3.11 27.78
C LYS A 420 -0.61 4.15 27.38
N ASN A 421 0.61 4.06 27.93
CA ASN A 421 1.74 4.87 27.50
C ASN A 421 2.45 4.25 26.29
N SER A 422 3.02 5.10 25.44
CA SER A 422 3.83 4.69 24.30
C SER A 422 5.27 4.41 24.76
N LEU A 423 5.76 3.19 24.54
CA LEU A 423 7.08 2.72 24.93
C LEU A 423 7.88 2.23 23.72
N SER A 424 9.19 2.47 23.74
CA SER A 424 10.15 1.78 22.86
C SER A 424 10.47 0.39 23.39
N ILE A 425 11.09 -0.47 22.56
CA ILE A 425 11.45 -1.83 23.00
C ILE A 425 12.43 -1.83 24.19
N ASN A 426 13.25 -0.79 24.34
CA ASN A 426 14.24 -0.67 25.42
C ASN A 426 13.63 -0.20 26.74
N GLU A 427 12.40 0.32 26.68
CA GLU A 427 11.64 0.80 27.84
C GLU A 427 10.62 -0.24 28.33
N ALA A 428 10.39 -1.29 27.55
CA ALA A 428 9.31 -2.25 27.74
C ALA A 428 9.79 -3.61 28.26
N VAL A 429 8.88 -4.32 28.92
CA VAL A 429 9.04 -5.69 29.40
C VAL A 429 7.81 -6.50 29.00
N VAL A 430 8.04 -7.70 28.45
CA VAL A 430 6.98 -8.70 28.28
C VAL A 430 7.00 -9.62 29.49
N ASP A 431 5.92 -9.63 30.28
CA ASP A 431 5.77 -10.56 31.38
C ASP A 431 5.16 -11.88 30.91
N ILE A 432 5.96 -12.95 30.91
CA ILE A 432 5.53 -14.30 30.54
C ILE A 432 4.75 -14.96 31.69
N THR A 433 4.99 -14.55 32.93
CA THR A 433 4.40 -15.11 34.15
C THR A 433 3.03 -14.51 34.48
N MET A 434 2.77 -13.28 34.00
CA MET A 434 1.60 -12.45 34.31
C MET A 434 1.56 -11.92 35.76
N PHE A 435 2.65 -12.05 36.52
CA PHE A 435 2.75 -11.62 37.91
C PHE A 435 2.95 -10.12 38.11
N SER A 436 3.25 -9.38 37.05
CA SER A 436 3.33 -7.91 37.06
C SER A 436 2.01 -7.20 37.32
N SER A 437 0.88 -7.91 37.30
CA SER A 437 -0.42 -7.34 37.64
C SER A 437 -0.49 -6.89 39.11
N ASP A 438 -1.24 -5.81 39.37
CA ASP A 438 -1.42 -5.24 40.72
C ASP A 438 -2.12 -6.18 41.70
N ASN A 439 -2.85 -7.17 41.17
CA ASN A 439 -3.48 -8.24 41.97
C ASN A 439 -2.53 -9.40 42.30
N CYS A 440 -1.22 -9.24 42.06
CA CYS A 440 -0.19 -10.25 42.24
C CYS A 440 1.07 -9.60 42.84
N ILE A 441 2.27 -9.85 42.28
CA ILE A 441 3.55 -9.26 42.73
C ILE A 441 3.59 -7.75 42.43
N GLY A 442 2.94 -7.32 41.34
CA GLY A 442 2.91 -5.92 40.92
C GLY A 442 4.13 -5.51 40.10
N HIS A 443 3.95 -4.45 39.30
CA HIS A 443 4.94 -4.05 38.31
C HIS A 443 6.20 -3.42 38.92
N GLU A 444 6.08 -2.70 40.06
CA GLU A 444 7.19 -1.95 40.65
C GLU A 444 8.32 -2.87 41.12
N LEU A 445 7.98 -3.93 41.86
CA LEU A 445 8.96 -4.88 42.40
C LEU A 445 9.67 -5.67 41.30
N ILE A 446 8.93 -6.14 40.29
CA ILE A 446 9.52 -6.89 39.16
C ILE A 446 10.43 -5.97 38.35
N ARG A 447 10.01 -4.74 38.07
CA ARG A 447 10.84 -3.75 37.38
C ARG A 447 12.14 -3.47 38.14
N ASP A 448 12.05 -3.23 39.44
CA ASP A 448 13.20 -2.97 40.30
C ASP A 448 14.20 -4.14 40.30
N PHE A 449 13.69 -5.37 40.34
CA PHE A 449 14.52 -6.57 40.22
C PHE A 449 15.25 -6.64 38.87
N ILE A 450 14.53 -6.42 37.77
CA ILE A 450 15.13 -6.43 36.42
C ILE A 450 16.23 -5.37 36.32
N LEU A 451 16.00 -4.16 36.82
CA LEU A 451 16.99 -3.08 36.81
C LEU A 451 18.21 -3.38 37.69
N HIS A 452 18.01 -4.07 38.81
CA HIS A 452 19.09 -4.48 39.71
C HIS A 452 20.00 -5.54 39.08
N ARG A 453 19.41 -6.51 38.36
CA ARG A 453 20.15 -7.62 37.72
C ARG A 453 20.86 -7.22 36.42
N SER A 454 20.37 -6.20 35.71
CA SER A 454 20.83 -5.90 34.36
C SER A 454 22.12 -5.08 34.32
N SER A 455 23.11 -5.53 33.54
CA SER A 455 24.32 -4.79 33.19
C SER A 455 24.58 -4.84 31.68
N PRO A 456 24.62 -3.71 30.96
CA PRO A 456 24.44 -2.34 31.45
C PRO A 456 23.00 -2.07 31.95
N LYS A 457 22.83 -1.02 32.75
CA LYS A 457 21.51 -0.65 33.29
C LYS A 457 20.53 -0.35 32.14
N LEU A 458 19.40 -1.06 32.14
CA LEU A 458 18.30 -0.83 31.21
C LEU A 458 17.61 0.50 31.50
N LYS A 459 16.97 1.08 30.47
CA LYS A 459 16.19 2.31 30.57
C LYS A 459 14.68 2.00 30.58
N LEU A 460 14.23 1.23 31.56
CA LEU A 460 12.82 0.82 31.65
C LEU A 460 11.91 1.97 32.09
N ALA A 461 10.74 2.09 31.45
CA ALA A 461 9.68 3.01 31.87
C ALA A 461 9.16 2.65 33.28
N ARG A 462 8.44 3.57 33.94
CA ARG A 462 7.92 3.37 35.31
C ARG A 462 7.05 2.11 35.42
N ASN A 463 6.12 1.94 34.49
CA ASN A 463 5.43 0.68 34.27
C ASN A 463 5.82 0.18 32.86
N PRO A 464 6.79 -0.74 32.76
CA PRO A 464 7.34 -1.16 31.48
C PRO A 464 6.51 -2.25 30.81
N PHE A 465 5.48 -2.78 31.49
CA PHE A 465 4.82 -3.99 31.03
C PHE A 465 3.90 -3.74 29.84
N VAL A 466 4.05 -4.57 28.83
CA VAL A 466 3.25 -4.59 27.60
C VAL A 466 2.59 -5.96 27.43
N THR A 467 1.58 -6.04 26.56
CA THR A 467 0.83 -7.27 26.33
C THR A 467 1.74 -8.45 25.96
N ASN A 468 1.49 -9.58 26.60
CA ASN A 468 2.19 -10.81 26.35
C ASN A 468 1.71 -11.51 25.05
N SER A 469 2.25 -11.10 23.90
CA SER A 469 1.95 -11.72 22.61
C SER A 469 3.20 -12.30 21.93
N HIS A 470 3.01 -13.41 21.21
CA HIS A 470 4.10 -14.05 20.45
C HIS A 470 4.79 -13.09 19.46
N ARG A 471 4.04 -12.15 18.86
CA ARG A 471 4.58 -11.15 17.93
C ARG A 471 5.60 -10.23 18.61
N LEU A 472 5.28 -9.76 19.82
CA LEU A 472 6.13 -8.84 20.57
C LEU A 472 7.37 -9.53 21.15
N ARG A 473 7.25 -10.79 21.62
CA ARG A 473 8.38 -11.57 22.16
C ARG A 473 9.55 -11.68 21.17
N ASN A 474 9.28 -11.68 19.87
CA ASN A 474 10.30 -11.82 18.83
C ASN A 474 10.99 -10.50 18.44
N LEU A 475 10.64 -9.38 19.08
CA LEU A 475 11.21 -8.05 18.79
C LEU A 475 12.45 -7.72 19.65
N GLY A 476 12.91 -8.66 20.48
CA GLY A 476 14.04 -8.44 21.39
C GLY A 476 13.70 -7.56 22.60
N ILE A 477 12.42 -7.44 22.95
CA ILE A 477 11.97 -6.79 24.19
C ILE A 477 12.44 -7.64 25.37
N THR A 478 12.85 -7.01 26.48
CA THR A 478 13.17 -7.72 27.73
C THR A 478 11.98 -8.57 28.17
N GLN A 479 12.23 -9.83 28.55
CA GLN A 479 11.17 -10.74 28.98
C GLN A 479 11.36 -11.11 30.44
N PHE A 480 10.29 -11.02 31.22
CA PHE A 480 10.26 -11.58 32.57
C PHE A 480 9.71 -13.01 32.48
N THR A 481 10.61 -13.99 32.63
CA THR A 481 10.33 -15.41 32.47
C THR A 481 10.07 -16.08 33.81
N TRP A 482 9.62 -17.33 33.79
CA TRP A 482 9.49 -18.16 34.99
C TRP A 482 10.83 -18.35 35.71
N ASP A 483 11.91 -18.63 34.98
CA ASP A 483 13.23 -18.77 35.59
C ASP A 483 13.69 -17.45 36.22
N GLY A 484 13.43 -16.32 35.54
CA GLY A 484 13.66 -14.99 36.09
C GLY A 484 12.84 -14.69 37.34
N CYS A 485 11.61 -15.22 37.43
CA CYS A 485 10.79 -15.14 38.63
C CYS A 485 11.36 -15.97 39.78
N MET A 486 11.86 -17.18 39.53
CA MET A 486 12.47 -18.00 40.58
C MET A 486 13.74 -17.34 41.13
N GLU A 487 14.59 -16.84 40.24
CA GLU A 487 15.77 -16.07 40.64
C GLU A 487 15.40 -14.82 41.46
N MET A 488 14.29 -14.16 41.09
CA MET A 488 13.78 -13.01 41.84
C MET A 488 13.34 -13.41 43.24
N LEU A 489 12.51 -14.44 43.37
CA LEU A 489 11.97 -14.87 44.66
C LEU A 489 13.06 -15.37 45.62
N GLN A 490 14.13 -15.96 45.08
CA GLN A 490 15.31 -16.42 45.82
C GLN A 490 16.33 -15.30 46.12
N SER A 491 16.19 -14.12 45.51
CA SER A 491 17.13 -13.02 45.67
C SER A 491 16.94 -12.33 47.02
N ARG A 492 17.98 -12.31 47.87
CA ARG A 492 17.97 -11.56 49.14
C ARG A 492 17.52 -10.10 48.99
N TYR A 493 17.90 -9.45 47.89
CA TYR A 493 17.47 -8.08 47.60
C TYR A 493 15.95 -7.99 47.44
N PHE A 494 15.36 -8.88 46.64
CA PHE A 494 13.91 -8.91 46.44
C PHE A 494 13.18 -9.39 47.69
N SER A 495 13.67 -10.45 48.34
CA SER A 495 13.10 -10.94 49.60
C SER A 495 13.04 -9.83 50.63
N SER A 496 14.01 -8.92 50.73
CA SER A 496 13.91 -7.79 51.67
C SER A 496 12.77 -6.80 51.40
N LYS A 497 12.25 -6.73 50.16
CA LYS A 497 11.19 -5.79 49.73
C LYS A 497 9.79 -6.42 49.62
N PHE A 498 9.70 -7.74 49.50
CA PHE A 498 8.43 -8.46 49.41
C PHE A 498 7.75 -8.49 50.80
N THR A 499 6.42 -8.38 50.92
CA THR A 499 5.72 -8.30 52.23
C THR A 499 4.75 -9.45 52.44
N CYS A 500 4.25 -9.64 53.67
CA CYS A 500 3.20 -10.66 53.93
C CYS A 500 1.91 -10.36 53.16
N GLU A 501 1.59 -9.09 52.93
CA GLU A 501 0.48 -8.72 52.03
C GLU A 501 0.76 -9.16 50.59
N SER A 502 2.01 -9.01 50.11
CA SER A 502 2.44 -9.49 48.79
C SER A 502 2.38 -11.02 48.69
N ASP A 503 2.76 -11.75 49.74
CA ASP A 503 2.63 -13.22 49.83
C ASP A 503 1.16 -13.62 49.67
N ILE A 504 0.26 -12.98 50.43
CA ILE A 504 -1.18 -13.25 50.39
C ILE A 504 -1.72 -13.02 48.97
N LYS A 505 -1.42 -11.86 48.36
CA LYS A 505 -1.85 -11.53 46.98
C LYS A 505 -1.30 -12.54 45.96
N PHE A 506 -0.04 -12.92 46.10
CA PHE A 506 0.59 -13.89 45.21
C PHE A 506 -0.06 -15.28 45.33
N ILE A 507 -0.28 -15.77 46.54
CA ILE A 507 -0.99 -17.03 46.81
C ILE A 507 -2.42 -16.99 46.25
N GLN A 508 -3.16 -15.90 46.50
CA GLN A 508 -4.51 -15.71 45.97
C GLN A 508 -4.50 -15.78 44.45
N TYR A 509 -3.58 -15.06 43.80
CA TYR A 509 -3.43 -15.08 42.35
C TYR A 509 -3.16 -16.50 41.84
N LEU A 510 -2.18 -17.21 42.40
CA LEU A 510 -1.86 -18.58 42.01
C LEU A 510 -3.05 -19.52 42.22
N TYR A 511 -3.80 -19.37 43.31
CA TYR A 511 -5.03 -20.12 43.56
C TYR A 511 -6.11 -19.83 42.50
N THR A 512 -6.31 -18.58 42.10
CA THR A 512 -7.26 -18.26 41.00
C THR A 512 -6.83 -18.92 39.69
N GLN A 513 -5.52 -19.05 39.47
CA GLN A 513 -4.94 -19.66 38.28
C GLN A 513 -4.60 -21.16 38.45
N ARG A 514 -5.07 -21.83 39.50
CA ARG A 514 -4.69 -23.21 39.87
C ARG A 514 -4.96 -24.28 38.81
N ASN A 515 -5.82 -24.00 37.83
CA ASN A 515 -6.13 -24.90 36.72
C ASN A 515 -5.25 -24.65 35.48
N SER A 516 -4.41 -23.62 35.50
CA SER A 516 -3.45 -23.34 34.43
C SER A 516 -2.35 -24.40 34.43
N THR A 517 -2.27 -25.16 33.34
CA THR A 517 -1.23 -26.20 33.17
C THR A 517 0.18 -25.62 33.24
N GLN A 518 0.38 -24.36 32.82
CA GLN A 518 1.66 -23.68 32.90
C GLN A 518 2.08 -23.44 34.35
N ILE A 519 1.14 -22.98 35.19
CA ILE A 519 1.39 -22.72 36.60
C ILE A 519 1.56 -24.03 37.35
N GLN A 520 0.68 -25.01 37.16
CA GLN A 520 0.74 -26.32 37.83
C GLN A 520 2.09 -27.01 37.72
N LYS A 521 2.72 -26.98 36.53
CA LYS A 521 4.03 -27.58 36.30
C LYS A 521 5.17 -26.92 37.07
N ARG A 522 4.97 -25.69 37.53
CA ARG A 522 5.98 -24.88 38.21
C ARG A 522 5.64 -24.62 39.68
N LEU A 523 4.43 -24.97 40.16
CA LEU A 523 4.00 -24.70 41.54
C LEU A 523 4.96 -25.29 42.58
N TYR A 524 5.47 -26.50 42.37
CA TYR A 524 6.45 -27.13 43.26
C TYR A 524 7.80 -26.39 43.34
N ASP A 525 8.10 -25.55 42.34
CA ASP A 525 9.32 -24.76 42.30
C ASP A 525 9.14 -23.37 42.96
N ILE A 526 7.89 -22.94 43.22
CA ILE A 526 7.59 -21.59 43.71
C ILE A 526 7.75 -21.54 45.23
N PRO A 527 8.52 -20.59 45.76
CA PRO A 527 8.48 -20.28 47.16
C PRO A 527 7.20 -19.48 47.50
N PHE A 528 6.28 -20.08 48.28
CA PHE A 528 4.95 -19.49 48.51
C PHE A 528 4.89 -18.45 49.63
N ILE A 529 5.82 -18.47 50.58
CA ILE A 529 5.65 -17.75 51.85
C ILE A 529 7.01 -17.41 52.45
N LYS A 530 7.08 -16.21 53.01
CA LYS A 530 8.18 -15.81 53.88
C LYS A 530 8.07 -16.45 55.25
N ASP A 531 9.22 -16.76 55.84
CA ASP A 531 9.31 -17.13 57.24
C ASP A 531 9.38 -15.90 58.18
N GLN A 532 9.47 -16.15 59.49
CA GLN A 532 9.63 -15.09 60.50
C GLN A 532 10.94 -14.29 60.36
N SER A 533 11.92 -14.80 59.62
CA SER A 533 13.17 -14.11 59.30
C SER A 533 13.07 -13.25 58.02
N GLY A 534 11.91 -13.24 57.37
CA GLY A 534 11.64 -12.50 56.15
C GLY A 534 12.22 -13.15 54.89
N SER A 535 12.68 -14.40 54.99
CA SER A 535 13.25 -15.19 53.90
C SER A 535 12.18 -16.05 53.22
N ALA A 536 12.24 -16.15 51.89
CA ALA A 536 11.36 -17.03 51.09
C ALA A 536 12.07 -18.35 50.77
N ASP A 537 12.72 -18.99 51.76
CA ASP A 537 13.53 -20.19 51.56
C ASP A 537 12.72 -21.48 51.80
N TRP A 538 12.72 -22.37 50.81
CA TRP A 538 11.92 -23.61 50.75
C TRP A 538 12.80 -24.86 50.80
N LEU A 539 14.13 -24.71 50.93
CA LEU A 539 15.09 -25.80 50.76
C LEU A 539 15.14 -26.83 51.92
N MET A 540 14.22 -26.79 52.88
CA MET A 540 14.22 -27.72 54.02
C MET A 540 12.79 -28.14 54.43
N LEU A 541 12.07 -28.83 53.53
CA LEU A 541 10.73 -29.39 53.79
C LEU A 541 10.75 -30.83 54.33
N ASP A 542 11.61 -31.09 55.32
CA ASP A 542 11.57 -32.31 56.13
C ASP A 542 11.56 -31.96 57.62
N SER A 543 10.56 -31.21 58.08
CA SER A 543 10.05 -31.31 59.46
C SER A 543 8.85 -30.40 59.71
N THR A 544 7.98 -30.89 60.58
CA THR A 544 6.70 -30.36 61.03
C THR A 544 6.75 -28.91 61.50
N ASP A 545 6.07 -28.03 60.74
CA ASP A 545 5.60 -26.66 61.02
C ASP A 545 6.52 -25.70 61.84
N ALA A 546 7.15 -24.74 61.14
CA ALA A 546 6.83 -23.30 61.19
C ALA A 546 7.89 -22.47 60.43
N TYR A 547 7.80 -22.44 59.09
CA TYR A 547 8.54 -21.48 58.27
C TYR A 547 7.61 -20.50 57.53
N VAL A 548 6.37 -20.37 58.01
CA VAL A 548 5.37 -19.48 57.43
C VAL A 548 5.16 -18.30 58.36
N HIS A 549 5.25 -17.08 57.84
CA HIS A 549 5.02 -15.87 58.61
C HIS A 549 3.64 -15.91 59.28
N GLN A 550 3.59 -15.54 60.56
CA GLN A 550 2.41 -15.69 61.41
C GLN A 550 1.17 -15.00 60.81
N GLU A 551 1.35 -13.82 60.22
CA GLU A 551 0.25 -13.09 59.56
C GLU A 551 -0.35 -13.86 58.38
N VAL A 552 0.49 -14.51 57.56
CA VAL A 552 0.00 -15.32 56.43
C VAL A 552 -0.72 -16.56 56.94
N MET A 553 -0.24 -17.19 58.02
CA MET A 553 -0.93 -18.31 58.67
C MET A 553 -2.31 -17.92 59.20
N VAL A 554 -2.41 -16.78 59.89
CA VAL A 554 -3.71 -16.25 60.38
C VAL A 554 -4.66 -16.04 59.20
N TRP A 555 -4.19 -15.46 58.10
CA TRP A 555 -5.01 -15.31 56.90
C TRP A 555 -5.42 -16.66 56.29
N LEU A 556 -4.52 -17.65 56.20
CA LEU A 556 -4.82 -18.98 55.65
C LEU A 556 -5.88 -19.73 56.46
N GLU A 557 -5.95 -19.54 57.78
CA GLU A 557 -7.03 -20.12 58.60
C GLU A 557 -8.41 -19.57 58.23
N THR A 558 -8.47 -18.32 57.73
CA THR A 558 -9.72 -17.74 57.21
C THR A 558 -10.07 -18.21 55.80
N GLN A 559 -9.16 -18.91 55.10
CA GLN A 559 -9.33 -19.37 53.72
C GLN A 559 -9.09 -20.89 53.58
N PRO A 560 -9.95 -21.75 54.16
CA PRO A 560 -9.76 -23.21 54.13
C PRO A 560 -9.51 -23.83 52.75
N PRO A 561 -10.19 -23.40 51.65
CA PRO A 561 -9.94 -23.94 50.32
C PRO A 561 -8.53 -23.65 49.78
N ILE A 562 -7.98 -22.47 50.08
CA ILE A 562 -6.62 -22.09 49.66
C ILE A 562 -5.59 -22.86 50.48
N LYS A 563 -5.80 -22.93 51.80
CA LYS A 563 -4.95 -23.70 52.72
C LYS A 563 -4.86 -25.17 52.33
N GLN A 564 -5.99 -25.81 52.03
CA GLN A 564 -6.01 -27.21 51.59
C GLN A 564 -5.34 -27.41 50.22
N TRP A 565 -5.44 -26.42 49.33
CA TRP A 565 -4.78 -26.47 48.03
C TRP A 565 -3.25 -26.32 48.16
N LEU A 566 -2.78 -25.38 48.97
CA LEU A 566 -1.35 -25.18 49.21
C LEU A 566 -0.68 -26.44 49.78
N ARG A 567 -1.34 -27.17 50.69
CA ARG A 567 -0.85 -28.44 51.28
C ARG A 567 -0.55 -29.58 50.28
N LYS A 568 -0.87 -29.39 48.99
CA LYS A 568 -0.57 -30.36 47.93
C LYS A 568 0.82 -30.16 47.32
N PHE A 569 1.48 -29.05 47.65
CA PHE A 569 2.83 -28.65 47.24
C PHE A 569 3.67 -28.48 48.49
#